data_AF-A0A409XI82-F1
#
_entry.id   AF-A0A409XI82-F1
#
_cell.length_a   1.000
_cell.length_b   1.000
_cell.length_c   1.000
_cell.angle_alpha   90.00
_cell.angle_beta   90.00
_cell.angle_gamma   90.00
#
_symmetry.space_group_name_H-M   'P 1'
#
loop_
_entity.id
_entity.type
_entity.pdbx_description
1 polymer ?
#
loop_
_entity_poly.entity_id
_entity_poly.type
_entity_poly.pdbx_seq_one_letter_code
_entity_poly.pdbx_strand_id
1 'polypeptide(L)'
;MSSAAAPLLLSPAQVNDITKSGAKSISLLDSTWFMPNSPRNAKQEFLGRRIPGSQFLDLDDIASPSELGLKHMMPDRQTFSLACGRLGISPSTHVIIYDTHGVFSAPRALFMFRTFGHQNSSIIDGGLPRWIDEGLPVETASPTGPQPTAYALPDFDGNSIRSYDQIVSNSQFDPSVEPKSEIVLDARPKGRFMGSDPEPRPGLSSGHIPHSFSLTFNLFLEKHKTQDGKDYSTFLPPSEIRKALENAVGPVETEKIIQGERSVVASCGSGMTAGVLWLGLQLLGVKQVGLYDESWTGYAMRPSSQIQK
;
A
#
# COMPACT_ATOMS: atom_id res chain seq x y z
N MET A 1 -2.43 27.31 10.71
CA MET A 1 -1.11 26.80 10.29
C MET A 1 -1.29 25.34 9.93
N SER A 2 -1.12 24.94 8.66
CA SER A 2 -1.13 23.52 8.31
C SER A 2 0.02 22.86 9.06
N SER A 3 -0.24 21.93 9.98
CA SER A 3 0.86 21.14 10.52
C SER A 3 1.49 20.39 9.34
N ALA A 4 2.82 20.35 9.29
CA ALA A 4 3.51 19.52 8.30
C ALA A 4 2.95 18.08 8.37
N ALA A 5 2.76 17.45 7.22
CA ALA A 5 2.32 16.06 7.17
C ALA A 5 3.30 15.17 7.94
N ALA A 6 2.81 14.10 8.57
CA ALA A 6 3.69 13.14 9.23
C ALA A 6 4.64 12.51 8.19
N PRO A 7 5.89 12.17 8.59
CA PRO A 7 6.78 11.42 7.72
C PRO A 7 6.11 10.11 7.28
N LEU A 8 6.35 9.69 6.05
CA LEU A 8 5.73 8.47 5.51
C LEU A 8 6.32 7.21 6.14
N LEU A 9 7.63 7.21 6.42
CA LEU A 9 8.37 6.12 7.06
C LEU A 9 8.88 6.55 8.44
N LEU A 10 8.83 5.61 9.38
CA LEU A 10 9.49 5.69 10.67
C LEU A 10 10.30 4.42 10.91
N SER A 11 11.47 4.54 11.54
CA SER A 11 12.19 3.36 12.06
C SER A 11 11.52 2.83 13.33
N PRO A 12 11.74 1.55 13.72
CA PRO A 12 11.24 1.03 14.98
C PRO A 12 11.69 1.86 16.19
N ALA A 13 12.97 2.27 16.24
CA ALA A 13 13.49 3.17 17.27
C ALA A 13 12.71 4.50 17.37
N GLN A 14 12.44 5.16 16.23
CA GLN A 14 11.67 6.42 16.22
C GLN A 14 10.25 6.23 16.78
N VAL A 15 9.59 5.12 16.43
CA VAL A 15 8.25 4.80 16.95
C VAL A 15 8.29 4.53 18.46
N ASN A 16 9.29 3.79 18.94
CA ASN A 16 9.50 3.55 20.37
C ASN A 16 9.72 4.85 21.15
N ASP A 17 10.46 5.81 20.60
CA ASP A 17 10.67 7.11 21.23
C ASP A 17 9.38 7.95 21.24
N ILE A 18 8.65 7.99 20.12
CA ILE A 18 7.38 8.71 19.99
C ILE A 18 6.35 8.18 20.99
N THR A 19 6.21 6.86 21.10
CA THR A 19 5.27 6.20 22.03
C THR A 19 5.62 6.45 23.50
N LYS A 20 6.91 6.45 23.87
CA LYS A 20 7.36 6.75 25.24
C LYS A 20 7.18 8.21 25.65
N SER A 21 7.28 9.14 24.70
CA SER A 21 7.18 10.57 24.98
C SER A 21 5.79 10.98 25.49
N GLY A 22 4.73 10.24 25.14
CA GLY A 22 3.34 10.55 25.50
C GLY A 22 2.81 11.88 24.94
N ALA A 23 3.59 12.59 24.11
CA ALA A 23 3.30 13.97 23.71
C ALA A 23 2.20 14.10 22.64
N LYS A 24 1.81 12.98 22.00
CA LYS A 24 0.78 12.94 20.95
C LYS A 24 -0.13 11.73 21.14
N SER A 25 -1.39 11.87 20.75
CA SER A 25 -2.29 10.72 20.56
C SER A 25 -1.74 9.87 19.41
N ILE A 26 -1.41 8.62 19.68
CA ILE A 26 -0.84 7.67 18.71
C ILE A 26 -1.75 6.44 18.65
N SER A 27 -1.94 5.90 17.45
CA SER A 27 -2.58 4.60 17.25
C SER A 27 -1.64 3.73 16.42
N LEU A 28 -1.23 2.59 16.99
CA LEU A 28 -0.42 1.60 16.30
C LEU A 28 -1.34 0.57 15.65
N LEU A 29 -1.22 0.35 14.35
CA LEU A 29 -2.07 -0.57 13.61
C LEU A 29 -1.25 -1.70 12.99
N ASP A 30 -1.60 -2.93 13.33
CA ASP A 30 -1.18 -4.10 12.59
C ASP A 30 -2.13 -4.30 11.41
N SER A 31 -1.63 -4.07 10.20
CA SER A 31 -2.38 -4.24 8.94
C SER A 31 -1.94 -5.48 8.19
N THR A 32 -1.40 -6.48 8.90
CA THR A 32 -0.90 -7.71 8.30
C THR A 32 -1.98 -8.37 7.47
N TRP A 33 -1.63 -8.66 6.21
CA TRP A 33 -2.44 -9.43 5.31
C TRP A 33 -1.60 -10.47 4.59
N PHE A 34 -2.16 -11.65 4.36
CA PHE A 34 -1.50 -12.73 3.62
C PHE A 34 -2.29 -13.10 2.38
N MET A 35 -1.58 -13.48 1.33
CA MET A 35 -2.18 -14.07 0.13
C MET A 35 -3.06 -15.27 0.51
N PRO A 36 -4.20 -15.53 -0.19
CA PRO A 36 -5.14 -16.60 0.18
C PRO A 36 -4.55 -18.02 0.24
N ASN A 37 -3.43 -18.26 -0.44
CA ASN A 37 -2.72 -19.54 -0.45
C ASN A 37 -1.63 -19.66 0.64
N SER A 38 -1.45 -18.63 1.46
CA SER A 38 -0.57 -18.67 2.61
C SER A 38 -1.19 -19.52 3.73
N PRO A 39 -0.43 -20.42 4.39
CA PRO A 39 -0.93 -21.15 5.55
C PRO A 39 -1.03 -20.26 6.82
N ARG A 40 -0.57 -19.00 6.74
CA ARG A 40 -0.51 -18.07 7.87
C ARG A 40 -1.85 -17.38 8.07
N ASN A 41 -2.17 -17.05 9.32
CA ASN A 41 -3.39 -16.34 9.69
C ASN A 41 -3.04 -15.03 10.42
N ALA A 42 -3.31 -13.89 9.78
CA ALA A 42 -2.91 -12.57 10.28
C ALA A 42 -3.50 -12.25 11.66
N LYS A 43 -4.80 -12.53 11.85
CA LYS A 43 -5.47 -12.27 13.12
C LYS A 43 -4.93 -13.14 14.25
N GLN A 44 -4.66 -14.42 13.99
CA GLN A 44 -4.05 -15.31 14.99
C GLN A 44 -2.63 -14.87 15.34
N GLU A 45 -1.83 -14.46 14.35
CA GLU A 45 -0.48 -13.94 14.60
C GLU A 45 -0.51 -12.67 15.45
N PHE A 46 -1.39 -11.72 15.13
CA PHE A 46 -1.60 -10.51 15.92
C PHE A 46 -1.99 -10.80 17.38
N LEU A 47 -2.89 -11.78 17.60
CA LEU A 47 -3.28 -12.19 18.94
C LEU A 47 -2.12 -12.83 19.72
N GLY A 48 -1.20 -13.51 19.03
CA GLY A 48 -0.05 -14.17 19.64
C GLY A 48 1.14 -13.27 19.93
N ARG A 49 1.49 -12.35 19.01
CA ARG A 49 2.63 -11.44 19.16
C ARG A 49 2.46 -10.19 18.31
N ARG A 50 2.57 -9.01 18.93
CA ARG A 50 2.40 -7.70 18.28
C ARG A 50 3.23 -6.60 18.95
N ILE A 51 3.24 -5.42 18.35
CA ILE A 51 3.79 -4.21 19.00
C ILE A 51 2.85 -3.79 20.16
N PRO A 52 3.37 -3.42 21.34
CA PRO A 52 2.54 -3.09 22.49
C PRO A 52 1.51 -1.99 22.22
N GLY A 53 0.27 -2.21 22.65
CA GLY A 53 -0.84 -1.28 22.44
C GLY A 53 -1.37 -1.19 21.01
N SER A 54 -0.83 -1.97 20.07
CA SER A 54 -1.34 -2.00 18.69
C SER A 54 -2.71 -2.65 18.59
N GLN A 55 -3.47 -2.23 17.58
CA GLN A 55 -4.77 -2.78 17.21
C GLN A 55 -4.68 -3.43 15.83
N PHE A 56 -5.55 -4.41 15.57
CA PHE A 56 -5.59 -5.07 14.27
C PHE A 56 -6.51 -4.30 13.30
N LEU A 57 -5.96 -3.91 12.16
CA LEU A 57 -6.68 -3.33 11.04
C LEU A 57 -6.85 -4.40 9.97
N ASP A 58 -7.99 -5.08 10.00
CA ASP A 58 -8.32 -6.08 8.99
C ASP A 58 -8.74 -5.38 7.68
N LEU A 59 -7.86 -5.40 6.68
CA LEU A 59 -8.10 -4.78 5.38
C LEU A 59 -9.22 -5.46 4.58
N ASP A 60 -9.62 -6.68 4.92
CA ASP A 60 -10.80 -7.34 4.32
C ASP A 60 -12.10 -6.93 5.03
N ASP A 61 -12.09 -6.81 6.36
CA ASP A 61 -13.28 -6.43 7.17
C ASP A 61 -13.81 -5.05 6.79
N ILE A 62 -12.91 -4.13 6.44
CA ILE A 62 -13.25 -2.74 6.10
C ILE A 62 -13.37 -2.50 4.59
N ALA A 63 -13.30 -3.54 3.76
CA ALA A 63 -13.36 -3.39 2.32
C ALA A 63 -14.78 -3.10 1.83
N SER A 64 -14.91 -2.27 0.79
CA SER A 64 -16.20 -2.15 0.09
C SER A 64 -16.53 -3.44 -0.66
N PRO A 65 -17.82 -3.79 -0.81
CA PRO A 65 -18.20 -4.89 -1.69
C PRO A 65 -17.84 -4.58 -3.15
N SER A 66 -17.53 -5.63 -3.91
CA SER A 66 -17.27 -5.56 -5.34
C SER A 66 -18.22 -6.48 -6.08
N GLU A 67 -18.82 -6.01 -7.17
CA GLU A 67 -19.68 -6.82 -8.04
C GLU A 67 -18.93 -8.02 -8.66
N LEU A 68 -17.61 -7.89 -8.82
CA LEU A 68 -16.73 -8.96 -9.30
C LEU A 68 -16.21 -9.88 -8.18
N GLY A 69 -16.66 -9.67 -6.93
CA GLY A 69 -16.19 -10.41 -5.76
C GLY A 69 -14.71 -10.18 -5.45
N LEU A 70 -14.16 -9.02 -5.82
CA LEU A 70 -12.81 -8.61 -5.45
C LEU A 70 -12.72 -8.36 -3.93
N LYS A 71 -11.52 -8.57 -3.39
CA LYS A 71 -11.19 -8.40 -1.97
C LYS A 71 -10.44 -7.08 -1.76
N HIS A 72 -10.46 -6.55 -0.53
CA HIS A 72 -9.72 -5.34 -0.13
C HIS A 72 -9.98 -4.06 -0.96
N MET A 73 -11.13 -3.97 -1.64
CA MET A 73 -11.52 -2.72 -2.31
C MET A 73 -11.55 -1.59 -1.29
N MET A 74 -11.14 -0.40 -1.72
CA MET A 74 -11.14 0.78 -0.87
C MET A 74 -12.52 0.96 -0.23
N PRO A 75 -12.60 1.15 1.10
CA PRO A 75 -13.86 1.46 1.75
C PRO A 75 -14.53 2.69 1.15
N ASP A 76 -15.82 2.86 1.39
CA ASP A 76 -16.44 4.17 1.28
C ASP A 76 -16.10 5.03 2.52
N ARG A 77 -16.44 6.33 2.46
CA ARG A 77 -16.15 7.30 3.54
C ARG A 77 -16.76 6.88 4.88
N GLN A 78 -17.94 6.26 4.86
CA GLN A 78 -18.67 5.88 6.06
C GLN A 78 -18.02 4.66 6.72
N THR A 79 -17.66 3.65 5.93
CA THR A 79 -16.98 2.43 6.38
C THR A 79 -15.63 2.76 6.98
N PHE A 80 -14.84 3.63 6.33
CA PHE A 80 -13.56 4.11 6.88
C PHE A 80 -13.76 4.88 8.20
N SER A 81 -14.72 5.81 8.24
CA SER A 81 -15.04 6.58 9.46
C SER A 81 -15.42 5.67 10.64
N LEU A 82 -16.28 4.68 10.41
CA LEU A 82 -16.69 3.71 11.42
C LEU A 82 -15.51 2.84 11.89
N ALA A 83 -14.64 2.40 10.97
CA ALA A 83 -13.44 1.64 11.31
C ALA A 83 -12.48 2.46 12.18
N CYS A 84 -12.18 3.71 11.80
CA CYS A 84 -11.36 4.61 12.60
C CYS A 84 -11.94 4.84 13.99
N GLY A 85 -13.25 5.09 14.08
CA GLY A 85 -13.94 5.29 15.36
C GLY A 85 -13.87 4.07 16.28
N ARG A 86 -14.10 2.87 15.73
CA ARG A 86 -13.92 1.58 16.45
C ARG A 86 -12.50 1.39 16.97
N LEU A 87 -11.50 1.88 16.23
CA LEU A 87 -10.08 1.79 16.59
C LEU A 87 -9.61 2.93 17.52
N GLY A 88 -10.52 3.80 17.99
CA GLY A 88 -10.17 4.93 18.86
C GLY A 88 -9.36 6.02 18.17
N ILE A 89 -9.39 6.06 16.83
CA ILE A 89 -8.66 7.03 16.03
C ILE A 89 -9.52 8.29 15.88
N SER A 90 -8.93 9.45 16.13
CA SER A 90 -9.50 10.77 15.83
C SER A 90 -8.72 11.43 14.68
N PRO A 91 -9.24 12.48 14.03
CA PRO A 91 -8.51 13.17 12.95
C PRO A 91 -7.13 13.74 13.32
N SER A 92 -6.84 13.94 14.62
CA SER A 92 -5.54 14.43 15.11
C SER A 92 -4.58 13.32 15.54
N THR A 93 -5.06 12.07 15.65
CA THR A 93 -4.25 10.91 16.05
C THR A 93 -3.14 10.68 15.03
N HIS A 94 -1.93 10.35 15.48
CA HIS A 94 -0.86 9.87 14.61
C HIS A 94 -1.01 8.36 14.43
N VAL A 95 -1.44 7.94 13.25
CA VAL A 95 -1.63 6.53 12.91
C VAL A 95 -0.32 5.95 12.38
N ILE A 96 0.23 4.95 13.06
CA ILE A 96 1.50 4.30 12.69
C ILE A 96 1.21 2.84 12.37
N ILE A 97 1.46 2.43 11.14
CA ILE A 97 1.00 1.16 10.58
C ILE A 97 2.18 0.22 10.34
N TYR A 98 2.01 -1.08 10.58
CA TYR A 98 3.01 -2.09 10.24
C TYR A 98 2.35 -3.36 9.70
N ASP A 99 3.20 -4.29 9.25
CA ASP A 99 2.82 -5.67 8.95
C ASP A 99 3.93 -6.65 9.39
N THR A 100 3.67 -7.96 9.31
CA THR A 100 4.65 -9.00 9.68
C THR A 100 5.56 -9.46 8.54
N HIS A 101 5.51 -8.85 7.36
CA HIS A 101 6.46 -9.09 6.26
C HIS A 101 7.64 -8.10 6.31
N GLY A 102 7.40 -6.93 6.89
CA GLY A 102 8.31 -5.80 6.92
C GLY A 102 7.78 -4.65 6.08
N VAL A 103 7.55 -4.91 4.78
CA VAL A 103 6.85 -4.02 3.85
C VAL A 103 6.05 -4.85 2.85
N PHE A 104 4.73 -4.96 3.06
CA PHE A 104 3.83 -5.64 2.11
C PHE A 104 2.42 -5.03 2.08
N SER A 105 1.67 -5.13 3.18
CA SER A 105 0.28 -4.65 3.28
C SER A 105 0.17 -3.31 3.99
N ALA A 106 1.16 -2.93 4.81
CA ALA A 106 1.20 -1.63 5.46
C ALA A 106 1.17 -0.43 4.49
N PRO A 107 1.86 -0.46 3.32
CA PRO A 107 1.74 0.63 2.34
C PRO A 107 0.33 0.78 1.77
N ARG A 108 -0.42 -0.31 1.61
CA ARG A 108 -1.83 -0.28 1.18
C ARG A 108 -2.72 0.41 2.21
N ALA A 109 -2.53 0.06 3.49
CA ALA A 109 -3.23 0.72 4.59
C ALA A 109 -2.87 2.22 4.63
N LEU A 110 -1.59 2.58 4.52
CA LEU A 110 -1.16 3.99 4.48
C LEU A 110 -1.80 4.74 3.32
N PHE A 111 -1.82 4.16 2.12
CA PHE A 111 -2.50 4.73 0.96
C PHE A 111 -3.96 5.05 1.28
N MET A 112 -4.71 4.09 1.85
CA MET A 112 -6.10 4.31 2.29
C MET A 112 -6.23 5.49 3.25
N PHE A 113 -5.43 5.55 4.32
CA PHE A 113 -5.47 6.68 5.26
C PHE A 113 -5.20 8.03 4.56
N ARG A 114 -4.21 8.08 3.65
CA ARG A 114 -3.89 9.31 2.89
C ARG A 114 -4.98 9.71 1.91
N THR A 115 -5.61 8.75 1.24
CA THR A 115 -6.78 8.97 0.36
C THR A 115 -7.95 9.58 1.11
N PHE A 116 -8.16 9.20 2.38
CA PHE A 116 -9.17 9.78 3.27
C PHE A 116 -8.69 11.02 4.04
N GLY A 117 -7.67 11.71 3.53
CA GLY A 117 -7.18 12.98 4.08
C GLY A 117 -6.46 12.86 5.43
N HIS A 118 -6.21 11.65 5.94
CA HIS A 118 -5.54 11.44 7.22
C HIS A 118 -4.01 11.57 7.08
N GLN A 119 -3.53 12.80 6.94
CA GLN A 119 -2.12 13.13 6.68
C GLN A 119 -1.17 12.83 7.85
N ASN A 120 -1.71 12.62 9.05
CA ASN A 120 -0.92 12.25 10.22
C ASN A 120 -0.77 10.71 10.31
N SER A 121 -0.27 10.09 9.24
CA SER A 121 -0.12 8.63 9.14
C SER A 121 1.25 8.20 8.63
N SER A 122 1.83 7.13 9.18
CA SER A 122 3.16 6.62 8.82
C SER A 122 3.15 5.10 8.77
N ILE A 123 4.15 4.48 8.16
CA ILE A 123 4.46 3.06 8.36
C ILE A 123 5.77 2.86 9.13
N ILE A 124 5.91 1.71 9.78
CA ILE A 124 7.17 1.24 10.35
C ILE A 124 7.97 0.53 9.26
N ASP A 125 9.07 1.14 8.83
CA ASP A 125 9.92 0.58 7.77
C ASP A 125 10.70 -0.64 8.29
N GLY A 126 10.32 -1.84 7.83
CA GLY A 126 10.80 -3.13 8.36
C GLY A 126 9.80 -3.83 9.28
N GLY A 127 8.66 -3.21 9.58
CA GLY A 127 7.52 -3.83 10.26
C GLY A 127 7.84 -4.47 11.62
N LEU A 128 7.01 -5.45 12.01
CA LEU A 128 7.22 -6.23 13.23
C LEU A 128 8.55 -7.02 13.25
N PRO A 129 9.03 -7.59 12.12
CA PRO A 129 10.30 -8.32 12.11
C PRO A 129 11.48 -7.44 12.55
N ARG A 130 11.63 -6.25 11.97
CA ARG A 130 12.71 -5.32 12.35
C ARG A 130 12.54 -4.79 13.76
N TRP A 131 11.31 -4.54 14.20
CA TRP A 131 11.02 -4.15 15.58
C TRP A 131 11.56 -5.17 16.60
N ILE A 132 11.32 -6.47 16.35
CA ILE A 132 11.84 -7.55 17.20
C ILE A 132 13.36 -7.66 17.09
N ASP A 133 13.91 -7.52 15.88
CA ASP A 133 15.36 -7.62 15.63
C ASP A 133 16.15 -6.51 16.33
N GLU A 134 15.57 -5.32 16.45
CA GLU A 134 16.10 -4.19 17.24
C GLU A 134 15.89 -4.37 18.76
N GLY A 135 15.36 -5.51 19.21
CA GLY A 135 15.20 -5.83 20.63
C GLY A 135 14.09 -5.04 21.34
N LEU A 136 13.13 -4.50 20.59
CA LEU A 136 12.06 -3.69 21.16
C LEU A 136 10.94 -4.55 21.78
N PRO A 137 10.18 -4.00 22.77
CA PRO A 137 9.20 -4.79 23.51
C PRO A 137 8.06 -5.30 22.62
N VAL A 138 7.56 -6.51 22.88
CA VAL A 138 6.38 -7.09 22.22
C VAL A 138 5.33 -7.48 23.24
N GLU A 139 4.07 -7.51 22.80
CA GLU A 139 2.93 -7.92 23.61
C GLU A 139 2.37 -9.26 23.12
N THR A 140 2.12 -10.18 24.06
CA THR A 140 1.57 -11.53 23.80
C THR A 140 0.28 -11.80 24.59
N ALA A 141 -0.13 -10.89 25.47
CA ALA A 141 -1.41 -10.97 26.17
C ALA A 141 -2.57 -10.78 25.18
N SER A 142 -3.82 -10.92 25.63
CA SER A 142 -4.96 -10.51 24.80
C SER A 142 -4.97 -8.98 24.65
N PRO A 143 -5.22 -8.44 23.44
CA PRO A 143 -5.22 -7.01 23.20
C PRO A 143 -6.33 -6.34 24.01
N THR A 144 -6.00 -5.24 24.66
CA THR A 144 -7.02 -4.33 25.20
C THR A 144 -7.63 -3.56 24.04
N GLY A 145 -8.96 -3.59 23.94
CA GLY A 145 -9.67 -2.80 22.92
C GLY A 145 -9.47 -1.30 23.19
N PRO A 146 -9.32 -0.48 22.14
CA PRO A 146 -9.19 0.96 22.30
C PRO A 146 -10.54 1.51 22.78
N GLN A 147 -10.52 2.67 23.44
CA GLN A 147 -11.76 3.38 23.71
C GLN A 147 -12.31 3.92 22.38
N PRO A 148 -13.52 3.50 21.95
CA PRO A 148 -14.09 4.00 20.71
C PRO A 148 -14.25 5.51 20.76
N THR A 149 -14.08 6.16 19.62
CA THR A 149 -14.25 7.60 19.47
C THR A 149 -15.04 7.94 18.21
N ALA A 150 -15.48 9.18 18.10
CA ALA A 150 -16.08 9.67 16.87
C ALA A 150 -14.99 10.04 15.87
N TYR A 151 -15.08 9.51 14.66
CA TYR A 151 -14.31 9.96 13.52
C TYR A 151 -15.27 10.59 12.51
N ALA A 152 -15.16 11.89 12.27
CA ALA A 152 -16.03 12.58 11.32
C ALA A 152 -15.89 11.99 9.91
N LEU A 153 -16.92 12.12 9.08
CA LEU A 153 -16.85 11.72 7.67
C LEU A 153 -15.64 12.43 7.01
N PRO A 154 -14.59 11.70 6.61
CA PRO A 154 -13.36 12.31 6.11
C PRO A 154 -13.57 12.94 4.74
N ASP A 155 -12.69 13.84 4.34
CA ASP A 155 -12.52 14.16 2.91
C ASP A 155 -12.05 12.91 2.15
N PHE A 156 -12.30 12.87 0.84
CA PHE A 156 -11.88 11.77 -0.02
C PHE A 156 -11.29 12.34 -1.31
N ASP A 157 -10.03 12.01 -1.59
CA ASP A 157 -9.42 12.35 -2.86
C ASP A 157 -9.88 11.38 -3.96
N GLY A 158 -10.90 11.79 -4.71
CA GLY A 158 -11.41 11.02 -5.85
C GLY A 158 -10.38 10.79 -6.96
N ASN A 159 -9.29 11.58 -7.00
CA ASN A 159 -8.20 11.40 -7.96
C ASN A 159 -7.11 10.45 -7.44
N SER A 160 -7.22 9.90 -6.24
CA SER A 160 -6.29 8.87 -5.75
C SER A 160 -6.60 7.48 -6.32
N ILE A 161 -7.83 7.22 -6.75
CA ILE A 161 -8.23 5.90 -7.26
C ILE A 161 -8.67 6.02 -8.72
N ARG A 162 -8.29 5.04 -9.54
CA ARG A 162 -8.82 4.91 -10.91
C ARG A 162 -9.90 3.84 -10.97
N SER A 163 -10.98 4.13 -11.69
CA SER A 163 -11.98 3.14 -12.06
C SER A 163 -11.50 2.28 -13.24
N TYR A 164 -12.18 1.16 -13.47
CA TYR A 164 -11.98 0.35 -14.67
C TYR A 164 -12.11 1.17 -15.95
N ASP A 165 -13.14 2.01 -16.08
CA ASP A 165 -13.39 2.81 -17.29
C ASP A 165 -12.28 3.84 -17.53
N GLN A 166 -11.76 4.47 -16.47
CA GLN A 166 -10.62 5.37 -16.59
C GLN A 166 -9.37 4.64 -17.08
N ILE A 167 -9.12 3.43 -16.58
CA ILE A 167 -7.99 2.60 -17.04
C ILE A 167 -8.16 2.15 -18.49
N VAL A 168 -9.35 1.71 -18.89
CA VAL A 168 -9.62 1.31 -20.29
C VAL A 168 -9.48 2.49 -21.24
N SER A 169 -9.96 3.67 -20.83
CA SER A 169 -9.78 4.90 -21.62
C SER A 169 -8.31 5.27 -21.72
N ASN A 170 -7.54 5.18 -20.63
CA ASN A 170 -6.11 5.49 -20.63
C ASN A 170 -5.33 4.51 -21.53
N SER A 171 -5.69 3.22 -21.51
CA SER A 171 -5.00 2.17 -22.27
C SER A 171 -5.20 2.25 -23.79
N GLN A 172 -6.00 3.19 -24.30
CA GLN A 172 -6.14 3.44 -25.74
C GLN A 172 -5.00 4.30 -26.30
N PHE A 173 -4.19 4.91 -25.43
CA PHE A 173 -3.18 5.87 -25.82
C PHE A 173 -1.78 5.38 -25.45
N ASP A 174 -0.84 5.50 -26.37
CA ASP A 174 0.57 5.28 -26.09
C ASP A 174 1.11 6.50 -25.32
N PRO A 175 1.62 6.33 -24.09
CA PRO A 175 2.11 7.45 -23.29
C PRO A 175 3.35 8.14 -23.87
N SER A 176 4.08 7.50 -24.79
CA SER A 176 5.17 8.16 -25.52
C SER A 176 4.68 9.19 -26.54
N VAL A 177 3.40 9.09 -26.97
CA VAL A 177 2.79 9.96 -27.98
C VAL A 177 1.73 10.89 -27.40
N GLU A 178 0.95 10.44 -26.41
CA GLU A 178 -0.11 11.23 -25.77
C GLU A 178 0.37 11.77 -24.40
N PRO A 179 0.64 13.09 -24.28
CA PRO A 179 1.11 13.69 -23.03
C PRO A 179 0.13 13.58 -21.86
N LYS A 180 -1.17 13.44 -22.13
CA LYS A 180 -2.20 13.41 -21.09
C LYS A 180 -2.51 12.02 -20.54
N SER A 181 -2.07 10.94 -21.20
CA SER A 181 -2.24 9.60 -20.66
C SER A 181 -1.32 9.38 -19.47
N GLU A 182 -1.83 8.72 -18.45
CA GLU A 182 -1.10 8.36 -17.24
C GLU A 182 -0.18 7.17 -17.49
N ILE A 183 0.97 7.19 -16.83
CA ILE A 183 1.89 6.04 -16.81
C ILE A 183 1.32 4.99 -15.87
N VAL A 184 0.98 3.81 -16.38
CA VAL A 184 0.50 2.69 -15.57
C VAL A 184 1.67 1.80 -15.20
N LEU A 185 1.95 1.64 -13.89
CA LEU A 185 3.01 0.77 -13.38
C LEU A 185 2.42 -0.48 -12.74
N ASP A 186 2.81 -1.65 -13.23
CA ASP A 186 2.35 -2.94 -12.70
C ASP A 186 3.37 -3.57 -11.75
N ALA A 187 2.94 -3.77 -10.49
CA ALA A 187 3.76 -4.27 -9.41
C ALA A 187 3.94 -5.80 -9.39
N ARG A 188 3.30 -6.54 -10.30
CA ARG A 188 3.40 -8.01 -10.36
C ARG A 188 4.79 -8.47 -10.85
N PRO A 189 5.16 -9.73 -10.58
CA PRO A 189 6.33 -10.35 -11.20
C PRO A 189 6.29 -10.26 -12.73
N LYS A 190 7.45 -10.01 -13.35
CA LYS A 190 7.58 -9.79 -14.80
C LYS A 190 6.96 -10.93 -15.64
N GLY A 191 7.10 -12.20 -15.23
CA GLY A 191 6.51 -13.31 -15.99
C GLY A 191 4.98 -13.28 -16.05
N ARG A 192 4.30 -12.83 -14.99
CA ARG A 192 2.85 -12.61 -14.98
C ARG A 192 2.43 -11.45 -15.89
N PHE A 193 3.21 -10.38 -15.87
CA PHE A 193 3.03 -9.21 -16.74
C PHE A 193 3.20 -9.58 -18.23
N MET A 194 4.25 -10.34 -18.58
CA MET A 194 4.54 -10.80 -19.95
C MET A 194 3.65 -11.98 -20.40
N GLY A 195 2.72 -12.43 -19.56
CA GLY A 195 1.86 -13.56 -19.87
C GLY A 195 2.55 -14.94 -19.89
N SER A 196 3.83 -15.05 -19.49
CA SER A 196 4.58 -16.31 -19.48
C SER A 196 4.28 -17.17 -18.25
N ASP A 197 3.93 -16.55 -17.13
CA ASP A 197 3.56 -17.23 -15.88
C ASP A 197 2.07 -17.07 -15.59
N PRO A 198 1.42 -18.05 -14.94
CA PRO A 198 -0.01 -17.98 -14.63
C PRO A 198 -0.30 -16.97 -13.52
N GLU A 199 -1.52 -16.43 -13.53
CA GLU A 199 -2.06 -15.71 -12.38
C GLU A 199 -2.39 -16.69 -11.23
N PRO A 200 -2.26 -16.27 -9.95
CA PRO A 200 -2.63 -17.12 -8.81
C PRO A 200 -4.10 -17.54 -8.81
N ARG A 201 -4.97 -16.78 -9.49
CA ARG A 201 -6.40 -17.07 -9.63
C ARG A 201 -6.60 -18.01 -10.82
N PRO A 202 -7.10 -19.25 -10.62
CA PRO A 202 -7.34 -20.19 -11.71
C PRO A 202 -8.27 -19.60 -12.78
N GLY A 203 -7.92 -19.81 -14.05
CA GLY A 203 -8.73 -19.38 -15.21
C GLY A 203 -8.60 -17.90 -15.59
N LEU A 204 -7.91 -17.06 -14.81
CA LEU A 204 -7.65 -15.67 -15.16
C LEU A 204 -6.46 -15.58 -16.14
N SER A 205 -6.61 -14.86 -17.25
CA SER A 205 -5.50 -14.66 -18.19
C SER A 205 -4.38 -13.85 -17.53
N SER A 206 -3.14 -14.29 -17.73
CA SER A 206 -1.94 -13.47 -17.54
C SER A 206 -1.75 -12.50 -18.71
N GLY A 207 -0.74 -11.64 -18.61
CA GLY A 207 -0.56 -10.47 -19.49
C GLY A 207 -0.65 -9.17 -18.70
N HIS A 208 -0.80 -8.06 -19.41
CA HIS A 208 -0.86 -6.72 -18.82
C HIS A 208 -1.83 -5.78 -19.57
N ILE A 209 -2.12 -4.65 -18.92
CA ILE A 209 -2.95 -3.58 -19.47
C ILE A 209 -2.15 -2.94 -20.61
N PRO A 210 -2.75 -2.65 -21.79
CA PRO A 210 -2.02 -2.07 -22.90
C PRO A 210 -1.24 -0.82 -22.51
N HIS A 211 -0.01 -0.71 -23.02
CA HIS A 211 0.91 0.41 -22.76
C HIS A 211 1.33 0.61 -21.28
N SER A 212 1.00 -0.32 -20.37
CA SER A 212 1.54 -0.30 -19.01
C SER A 212 3.02 -0.75 -18.97
N PHE A 213 3.71 -0.41 -17.89
CA PHE A 213 5.11 -0.77 -17.65
C PHE A 213 5.22 -1.76 -16.50
N SER A 214 6.09 -2.76 -16.67
CA SER A 214 6.43 -3.70 -15.59
C SER A 214 7.40 -3.07 -14.61
N LEU A 215 6.98 -2.88 -13.35
CA LEU A 215 7.84 -2.46 -12.25
C LEU A 215 7.49 -3.29 -11.00
N THR A 216 8.05 -4.49 -10.88
CA THR A 216 7.75 -5.37 -9.74
C THR A 216 8.10 -4.70 -8.41
N PHE A 217 7.18 -4.75 -7.44
CA PHE A 217 7.30 -3.98 -6.19
C PHE A 217 8.59 -4.20 -5.39
N ASN A 218 9.17 -5.40 -5.47
CA ASN A 218 10.38 -5.75 -4.74
C ASN A 218 11.61 -4.97 -5.22
N LEU A 219 11.56 -4.33 -6.40
CA LEU A 219 12.62 -3.46 -6.89
C LEU A 219 12.73 -2.15 -6.10
N PHE A 220 11.75 -1.82 -5.26
CA PHE A 220 11.80 -0.69 -4.32
C PHE A 220 12.23 -1.11 -2.91
N LEU A 221 12.49 -2.39 -2.69
CA LEU A 221 12.71 -2.95 -1.37
C LEU A 221 14.10 -3.60 -1.23
N GLU A 222 14.69 -3.44 -0.06
CA GLU A 222 15.87 -4.17 0.38
C GLU A 222 15.45 -5.34 1.27
N LYS A 223 16.05 -6.52 1.06
CA LYS A 223 15.78 -7.71 1.86
C LYS A 223 16.81 -7.84 2.98
N HIS A 224 16.31 -8.14 4.17
CA HIS A 224 17.11 -8.34 5.39
C HIS A 224 16.76 -9.69 6.02
N LYS A 225 17.62 -10.14 6.93
CA LYS A 225 17.36 -11.28 7.80
C LYS A 225 17.46 -10.85 9.25
N THR A 226 16.46 -11.21 10.05
CA THR A 226 16.53 -11.09 11.50
C THR A 226 17.58 -12.04 12.07
N GLN A 227 17.99 -11.83 13.33
CA GLN A 227 18.89 -12.71 14.06
C GLN A 227 18.39 -14.17 14.13
N ASP A 228 17.07 -14.38 14.17
CA ASP A 228 16.44 -15.72 14.15
C ASP A 228 16.22 -16.27 12.73
N GLY A 229 16.77 -15.61 11.70
CA GLY A 229 16.84 -16.10 10.32
C GLY A 229 15.62 -15.82 9.45
N LYS A 230 14.63 -15.04 9.95
CA LYS A 230 13.43 -14.68 9.19
C LYS A 230 13.71 -13.54 8.24
N ASP A 231 13.20 -13.65 7.01
CA ASP A 231 13.30 -12.58 6.03
C ASP A 231 12.34 -11.44 6.36
N TYR A 232 12.79 -10.21 6.16
CA TYR A 232 11.94 -9.02 6.12
C TYR A 232 12.44 -8.05 5.06
N SER A 233 11.69 -6.98 4.82
CA SER A 233 12.10 -5.96 3.86
C SER A 233 11.92 -4.55 4.40
N THR A 234 12.75 -3.63 3.93
CA THR A 234 12.64 -2.18 4.11
C THR A 234 12.60 -1.49 2.76
N PHE A 235 12.21 -0.22 2.69
CA PHE A 235 12.38 0.57 1.48
C PHE A 235 13.86 0.82 1.18
N LEU A 236 14.22 0.79 -0.11
CA LEU A 236 15.51 1.25 -0.59
C LEU A 236 15.63 2.78 -0.42
N PRO A 237 16.85 3.33 -0.37
CA PRO A 237 17.05 4.77 -0.42
C PRO A 237 16.43 5.40 -1.69
N PRO A 238 15.98 6.67 -1.65
CA PRO A 238 15.37 7.34 -2.81
C PRO A 238 16.20 7.27 -4.10
N SER A 239 17.54 7.27 -4.02
CA SER A 239 18.40 7.15 -5.21
C SER A 239 18.23 5.81 -5.94
N GLU A 240 18.09 4.70 -5.21
CA GLU A 240 17.91 3.37 -5.82
C GLU A 240 16.46 3.14 -6.27
N ILE A 241 15.47 3.70 -5.54
CA ILE A 241 14.07 3.73 -6.01
C ILE A 241 13.98 4.48 -7.35
N ARG A 242 14.64 5.65 -7.45
CA ARG A 242 14.70 6.44 -8.69
C ARG A 242 15.31 5.62 -9.83
N LYS A 243 16.41 4.92 -9.58
CA LYS A 243 17.05 4.03 -10.57
C LYS A 243 16.14 2.89 -11.03
N ALA A 244 15.40 2.28 -10.11
CA ALA A 244 14.41 1.25 -10.47
C ALA A 244 13.29 1.82 -11.36
N LEU A 245 12.82 3.04 -11.09
CA LEU A 245 11.86 3.73 -11.94
C LEU A 245 12.45 4.07 -13.32
N GLU A 246 13.67 4.61 -13.39
CA GLU A 246 14.37 4.88 -14.66
C GLU A 246 14.55 3.63 -15.52
N ASN A 247 14.85 2.48 -14.90
CA ASN A 247 14.95 1.22 -15.63
C ASN A 247 13.61 0.76 -16.21
N ALA A 248 12.48 1.15 -15.61
CA ALA A 248 11.15 0.76 -16.06
C ALA A 248 10.60 1.69 -17.15
N VAL A 249 10.71 3.01 -16.98
CA VAL A 249 10.05 4.00 -17.86
C VAL A 249 11.03 4.89 -18.65
N GLY A 250 12.33 4.77 -18.38
CA GLY A 250 13.38 5.62 -18.96
C GLY A 250 13.61 6.91 -18.18
N PRO A 251 14.82 7.51 -18.27
CA PRO A 251 15.19 8.68 -17.48
C PRO A 251 14.36 9.92 -17.79
N VAL A 252 13.92 10.10 -19.04
CA VAL A 252 13.10 11.25 -19.45
C VAL A 252 11.73 11.22 -18.79
N GLU A 253 11.03 10.08 -18.81
CA GLU A 253 9.71 9.97 -18.16
C GLU A 253 9.83 9.96 -16.65
N THR A 254 10.90 9.39 -16.06
CA THR A 254 11.19 9.53 -14.62
C THR A 254 11.22 10.99 -14.18
N GLU A 255 11.95 11.85 -14.90
CA GLU A 255 12.03 13.26 -14.55
C GLU A 255 10.67 13.95 -14.66
N LYS A 256 9.90 13.70 -15.72
CA LYS A 256 8.55 14.24 -15.86
C LYS A 256 7.62 13.78 -14.75
N ILE A 257 7.71 12.54 -14.31
CA ILE A 257 6.94 11.99 -13.18
C ILE A 257 7.30 12.74 -11.89
N ILE A 258 8.59 12.87 -11.57
CA ILE A 258 9.07 13.54 -10.34
C ILE A 258 8.69 15.03 -10.34
N GLN A 259 8.77 15.70 -11.49
CA GLN A 259 8.41 17.11 -11.64
C GLN A 259 6.89 17.34 -11.68
N GLY A 260 6.09 16.27 -11.76
CA GLY A 260 4.63 16.34 -11.83
C GLY A 260 4.08 16.75 -13.19
N GLU A 261 4.86 16.59 -14.25
CA GLU A 261 4.41 16.74 -15.64
C GLU A 261 3.68 15.48 -16.16
N ARG A 262 3.91 14.34 -15.50
CA ARG A 262 3.27 13.05 -15.78
C ARG A 262 2.62 12.49 -14.53
N SER A 263 1.36 12.09 -14.66
CA SER A 263 0.64 11.35 -13.62
C SER A 263 0.93 9.85 -13.74
N VAL A 264 0.95 9.18 -12.60
CA VAL A 264 1.22 7.73 -12.48
C VAL A 264 0.03 7.04 -11.85
N VAL A 265 -0.28 5.84 -12.33
CA VAL A 265 -1.23 4.94 -11.68
C VAL A 265 -0.52 3.63 -11.36
N ALA A 266 -0.45 3.29 -10.07
CA ALA A 266 0.04 2.00 -9.63
C ALA A 266 -1.06 0.93 -9.73
N SER A 267 -0.71 -0.24 -10.23
CA SER A 267 -1.56 -1.43 -10.31
C SER A 267 -0.77 -2.66 -9.86
N CYS A 268 -1.45 -3.76 -9.55
CA CYS A 268 -0.81 -5.05 -9.35
C CYS A 268 -1.78 -6.20 -9.66
N GLY A 269 -1.81 -7.25 -8.85
CA GLY A 269 -2.85 -8.29 -8.93
C GLY A 269 -4.21 -7.85 -8.39
N SER A 270 -4.24 -7.17 -7.23
CA SER A 270 -5.46 -6.90 -6.46
C SER A 270 -5.37 -5.62 -5.61
N GLY A 271 -4.57 -4.63 -6.02
CA GLY A 271 -4.42 -3.35 -5.32
C GLY A 271 -3.51 -3.35 -4.08
N MET A 272 -3.10 -4.51 -3.56
CA MET A 272 -2.28 -4.62 -2.35
C MET A 272 -0.84 -4.11 -2.57
N THR A 273 -0.04 -4.80 -3.38
CA THR A 273 1.37 -4.41 -3.64
C THR A 273 1.53 -3.15 -4.49
N ALA A 274 0.45 -2.67 -5.12
CA ALA A 274 0.43 -1.35 -5.75
C ALA A 274 0.66 -0.23 -4.71
N GLY A 275 0.27 -0.44 -3.44
CA GLY A 275 0.58 0.46 -2.34
C GLY A 275 2.08 0.63 -2.09
N VAL A 276 2.89 -0.40 -2.36
CA VAL A 276 4.37 -0.32 -2.24
C VAL A 276 4.93 0.62 -3.31
N LEU A 277 4.46 0.51 -4.56
CA LEU A 277 4.87 1.42 -5.63
C LEU A 277 4.41 2.84 -5.34
N TRP A 278 3.16 3.03 -4.91
CA TRP A 278 2.65 4.34 -4.50
C TRP A 278 3.56 4.99 -3.45
N LEU A 279 3.87 4.27 -2.38
CA LEU A 279 4.71 4.80 -1.30
C LEU A 279 6.14 5.07 -1.78
N GLY A 280 6.75 4.18 -2.58
CA GLY A 280 8.07 4.40 -3.15
C GLY A 280 8.14 5.67 -4.00
N LEU A 281 7.11 5.93 -4.83
CA LEU A 281 7.02 7.16 -5.62
C LEU A 281 6.80 8.40 -4.75
N GLN A 282 6.01 8.30 -3.67
CA GLN A 282 5.87 9.39 -2.69
C GLN A 282 7.21 9.73 -2.01
N LEU A 283 8.08 8.74 -1.76
CA LEU A 283 9.43 8.97 -1.22
C LEU A 283 10.37 9.68 -2.20
N LEU A 284 10.09 9.61 -3.50
CA LEU A 284 10.75 10.43 -4.53
C LEU A 284 10.16 11.85 -4.64
N GLY A 285 9.10 12.15 -3.88
CA GLY A 285 8.40 13.43 -3.96
C GLY A 285 7.38 13.52 -5.10
N VAL A 286 7.03 12.39 -5.75
CA VAL A 286 6.03 12.36 -6.82
C VAL A 286 4.66 12.70 -6.26
N LYS A 287 4.02 13.75 -6.78
CA LYS A 287 2.75 14.26 -6.26
C LYS A 287 1.52 13.59 -6.85
N GLN A 288 1.58 13.23 -8.14
CA GLN A 288 0.44 12.74 -8.90
C GLN A 288 0.51 11.22 -9.08
N VAL A 289 0.22 10.49 -7.99
CA VAL A 289 0.21 9.02 -8.00
C VAL A 289 -1.14 8.51 -7.51
N GLY A 290 -1.89 7.89 -8.41
CA GLY A 290 -3.10 7.15 -8.10
C GLY A 290 -2.86 5.64 -8.03
N LEU A 291 -3.92 4.90 -7.69
CA LEU A 291 -3.94 3.45 -7.66
C LEU A 291 -5.17 2.93 -8.42
N TYR A 292 -4.96 1.98 -9.34
CA TYR A 292 -6.06 1.23 -9.93
C TYR A 292 -6.43 0.06 -9.02
N ASP A 293 -7.47 0.27 -8.22
CA ASP A 293 -7.72 -0.55 -7.05
C ASP A 293 -8.13 -2.00 -7.37
N GLU A 294 -9.01 -2.15 -8.36
CA GLU A 294 -9.40 -3.47 -8.85
C GLU A 294 -8.22 -4.23 -9.48
N SER A 295 -7.21 -3.48 -9.95
CA SER A 295 -5.94 -4.00 -10.46
C SER A 295 -6.14 -5.05 -11.57
N TRP A 296 -5.14 -5.89 -11.82
CA TRP A 296 -5.19 -6.90 -12.87
C TRP A 296 -6.39 -7.84 -12.75
N THR A 297 -6.78 -8.24 -11.53
CA THR A 297 -7.90 -9.17 -11.34
C THR A 297 -9.20 -8.57 -11.87
N GLY A 298 -9.56 -7.34 -11.49
CA GLY A 298 -10.76 -6.71 -12.04
C GLY A 298 -10.65 -6.47 -13.54
N TYR A 299 -9.48 -6.06 -14.03
CA TYR A 299 -9.29 -5.81 -15.46
C TYR A 299 -9.47 -7.08 -16.29
N ALA A 300 -8.72 -8.13 -16.00
CA ALA A 300 -8.69 -9.36 -16.78
C ALA A 300 -9.93 -10.26 -16.61
N MET A 301 -10.74 -10.04 -15.57
CA MET A 301 -12.03 -10.73 -15.40
C MET A 301 -13.10 -10.29 -16.40
N ARG A 302 -12.96 -9.09 -16.99
CA ARG A 302 -13.95 -8.54 -17.92
C ARG A 302 -13.61 -8.95 -19.36
N PRO A 303 -14.53 -9.62 -20.09
CA PRO A 303 -14.28 -10.08 -21.46
C PRO A 303 -13.96 -8.97 -22.48
N SER A 304 -14.40 -7.74 -22.21
CA SER A 304 -14.14 -6.56 -23.05
C SER A 304 -12.71 -6.02 -22.92
N SER A 305 -11.97 -6.43 -21.89
CA SER A 305 -10.62 -5.93 -21.63
C SER A 305 -9.63 -6.42 -22.67
N GLN A 306 -8.84 -5.48 -23.21
CA GLN A 306 -7.75 -5.79 -24.14
C GLN A 306 -6.52 -6.20 -23.34
N ILE A 307 -5.95 -7.37 -23.61
CA ILE A 307 -4.80 -7.91 -22.86
C ILE A 307 -3.60 -7.99 -23.79
N GLN A 308 -2.48 -7.36 -23.38
CA GLN A 308 -1.17 -7.54 -24.03
C GLN A 308 -0.37 -8.61 -23.30
N LYS A 309 0.49 -9.33 -24.04
CA LYS A 309 1.40 -10.37 -23.52
C LYS A 309 2.80 -10.10 -24.04
#